data_AF-A0A7J4TZL1-F1
#
_entry.id   AF-A0A7J4TZL1-F1
#
_cell.length_a   1.000
_cell.length_b   1.000
_cell.length_c   1.000
_cell.angle_alpha   90.00
_cell.angle_beta   90.00
_cell.angle_gamma   90.00
#
_symmetry.space_group_name_H-M   'P 1'
#
loop_
_entity.id
_entity.type
_entity.pdbx_description
1 polymer ?
#
loop_
_entity_poly.entity_id
_entity_poly.type
_entity_poly.pdbx_seq_one_letter_code
_entity_poly.pdbx_strand_id
1 'polypeptide(L)' 'FTAACARFLQPGGRGLLSLKVESDRGTDAAALRAKVEQELAEAGLSLDEVIDLEGFEDDHLLFVVEGTNGA' A
#
# COMPACT_ATOMS: atom_id res chain seq x y z
N PHE A 1 -0.64 -3.88 -8.37
CA PHE A 1 0.60 -3.41 -7.71
C PHE A 1 1.48 -4.60 -7.29
N THR A 2 1.02 -5.44 -6.36
CA THR A 2 1.75 -6.61 -5.82
C THR A 2 2.37 -7.52 -6.89
N ALA A 3 1.62 -7.87 -7.95
CA ALA A 3 2.15 -8.67 -9.06
C ALA A 3 3.32 -8.01 -9.83
N ALA A 4 3.32 -6.67 -9.94
CA ALA A 4 4.44 -5.94 -10.53
C ALA A 4 5.64 -5.94 -9.58
N CYS A 5 5.41 -5.77 -8.28
CA CYS A 5 6.47 -5.87 -7.27
C CYS A 5 7.12 -7.26 -7.31
N ALA A 6 6.33 -8.34 -7.29
CA ALA A 6 6.83 -9.71 -7.36
C ALA A 6 7.68 -9.99 -8.61
N ARG A 7 7.38 -9.31 -9.73
CA ARG A 7 8.09 -9.53 -11.00
C ARG A 7 9.33 -8.65 -11.17
N PHE A 8 9.33 -7.45 -10.61
CA PHE A 8 10.30 -6.41 -10.98
C PHE A 8 10.99 -5.74 -9.80
N LEU A 9 10.39 -5.76 -8.60
CA LEU A 9 10.98 -5.12 -7.44
C LEU A 9 12.19 -5.94 -6.99
N GLN A 10 13.35 -5.29 -6.95
CA GLN A 10 14.56 -5.93 -6.46
C GLN A 10 14.44 -6.17 -4.94
N PRO A 11 15.17 -7.16 -4.40
CA PRO A 11 15.36 -7.29 -2.95
C PRO A 11 15.83 -5.97 -2.33
N GLY A 12 15.15 -5.51 -1.27
CA GLY A 12 15.40 -4.19 -0.65
C GLY A 12 14.97 -2.98 -1.49
N GLY A 13 14.33 -3.21 -2.64
CA GLY A 13 13.76 -2.16 -3.48
C GLY A 13 12.48 -1.59 -2.87
N ARG A 14 12.24 -0.29 -3.07
CA ARG A 14 11.05 0.39 -2.56
C ARG A 14 9.94 0.52 -3.60
N GLY A 15 8.72 0.25 -3.17
CA GLY A 15 7.50 0.51 -3.92
C GLY A 15 6.66 1.59 -3.24
N LEU A 16 5.98 2.40 -4.04
CA LEU A 16 5.01 3.38 -3.54
C LEU A 16 3.64 3.08 -4.16
N LEU A 17 2.68 2.70 -3.32
CA LEU A 17 1.29 2.49 -3.73
C LEU A 17 0.48 3.72 -3.33
N SER A 18 -0.08 4.40 -4.31
CA SER A 18 -1.01 5.51 -4.11
C SER A 18 -2.44 4.99 -4.23
N LEU A 19 -3.24 5.17 -3.18
CA LEU A 19 -4.61 4.69 -3.10
C LEU A 19 -5.57 5.86 -2.86
N LYS A 20 -6.41 6.13 -3.85
CA LYS A 20 -7.56 7.01 -3.70
C LYS A 20 -8.75 6.19 -3.23
N VAL A 21 -9.19 6.45 -2.01
CA VAL A 21 -10.41 5.91 -1.44
C VAL A 21 -11.54 6.75 -2.04
N GLU A 22 -12.01 6.41 -3.25
CA GLU A 22 -13.26 7.01 -3.72
C GLU A 22 -14.34 6.72 -2.68
N SER A 23 -14.88 7.78 -2.08
CA SER A 23 -16.02 7.76 -1.17
C SER A 23 -17.28 7.25 -1.91
N ASP A 24 -17.28 5.99 -2.33
CA ASP A 24 -18.51 5.30 -2.69
C ASP A 24 -19.17 4.91 -1.36
N ARG A 25 -20.11 5.78 -0.97
CA ARG A 25 -20.97 5.78 0.22
C ARG A 25 -21.03 4.42 0.95
N GLY A 26 -20.09 4.18 1.87
CA GLY A 26 -20.13 3.02 2.76
C GLY A 26 -18.81 2.27 2.95
N THR A 27 -17.76 2.57 2.19
CA THR A 27 -16.44 1.98 2.44
C THR A 27 -15.75 2.71 3.59
N ASP A 28 -15.66 2.07 4.75
CA ASP A 28 -14.87 2.55 5.87
C ASP A 28 -13.39 2.61 5.47
N ALA A 29 -12.81 3.81 5.42
CA ALA A 29 -11.43 4.04 5.04
C ALA A 29 -10.44 3.24 5.91
N ALA A 30 -10.77 3.03 7.19
CA ALA A 30 -9.96 2.20 8.08
C ALA A 30 -10.02 0.72 7.69
N ALA A 31 -11.20 0.23 7.29
CA ALA A 31 -11.35 -1.15 6.82
C ALA A 31 -10.64 -1.37 5.47
N LEU A 32 -10.70 -0.39 4.55
CA LEU A 32 -9.98 -0.45 3.29
C LEU A 32 -8.47 -0.43 3.51
N ARG A 33 -7.98 0.44 4.40
CA ARG A 33 -6.58 0.48 4.80
C ARG A 33 -6.13 -0.88 5.34
N ALA A 34 -6.85 -1.42 6.32
CA ALA A 34 -6.50 -2.71 6.93
C ALA A 34 -6.46 -3.85 5.89
N LYS A 35 -7.39 -3.85 4.93
CA LYS A 35 -7.38 -4.80 3.81
C LYS A 35 -6.13 -4.66 2.95
N VAL A 36 -5.73 -3.43 2.62
CA VAL A 36 -4.54 -3.18 1.79
C VAL A 36 -3.26 -3.59 2.52
N GLU A 37 -3.14 -3.26 3.81
CA GLU A 37 -2.00 -3.70 4.64
C GLU A 37 -1.88 -5.22 4.66
N GLN A 38 -3.02 -5.93 4.78
CA GLN A 38 -3.06 -7.39 4.70
C GLN A 38 -2.61 -7.91 3.34
N GLU A 39 -3.15 -7.39 2.23
CA GLU A 39 -2.79 -7.84 0.88
C GLU A 39 -1.30 -7.60 0.56
N LEU A 40 -0.72 -6.52 1.07
CA LEU A 40 0.72 -6.24 0.93
C LEU A 40 1.57 -7.26 1.71
N ALA A 41 1.18 -7.58 2.94
CA ALA A 41 1.87 -8.57 3.77
C ALA A 41 1.79 -9.98 3.15
N GLU A 42 0.62 -10.39 2.66
CA GLU A 42 0.43 -11.67 1.96
C GLU A 42 1.25 -11.77 0.66
N ALA A 43 1.54 -10.63 0.02
CA ALA A 43 2.41 -10.56 -1.15
C ALA A 43 3.91 -10.59 -0.82
N GLY A 44 4.29 -10.72 0.45
CA GLY A 44 5.70 -10.69 0.88
C GLY A 44 6.32 -9.31 0.73
N LEU A 45 5.54 -8.24 0.90
CA LEU A 45 6.04 -6.88 0.96
C LEU A 45 6.02 -6.40 2.41
N SER A 46 7.14 -5.83 2.86
CA SER A 46 7.21 -5.17 4.16
C SER A 46 6.57 -3.80 4.04
N LEU A 47 5.62 -3.47 4.91
CA LEU A 47 5.04 -2.12 4.98
C LEU A 47 5.92 -1.25 5.87
N ASP A 48 6.56 -0.23 5.28
CA ASP A 48 7.45 0.68 5.98
C ASP A 48 6.67 1.85 6.60
N GLU A 49 5.75 2.42 5.83
CA GLU A 49 5.02 3.64 6.21
C GLU A 49 3.67 3.73 5.49
N VAL A 50 2.68 4.30 6.18
CA VAL A 50 1.43 4.77 5.57
C VAL A 50 1.33 6.27 5.80
N ILE A 51 1.20 7.03 4.71
CA ILE A 51 1.11 8.48 4.72
C ILE A 51 -0.32 8.86 4.37
N ASP A 52 -0.97 9.59 5.27
CA ASP A 52 -2.26 10.23 5.02
C ASP A 52 -2.03 11.56 4.30
N LEU A 53 -2.69 11.76 3.16
CA LEU A 53 -2.60 13.00 2.38
C LEU A 53 -3.71 14.00 2.72
N GLU A 54 -4.44 13.81 3.83
CA GLU A 54 -5.41 14.79 4.33
C GLU A 54 -4.82 16.22 4.32
N GLY A 55 -5.60 17.16 3.76
CA GLY A 55 -5.18 18.55 3.55
C GLY A 55 -4.44 18.81 2.22
N PHE A 56 -4.03 17.76 1.49
CA PHE A 56 -3.54 17.85 0.11
C PHE A 56 -4.50 17.19 -0.87
N GLU A 57 -4.95 15.97 -0.57
CA GLU A 57 -5.98 15.25 -1.31
C GLU A 57 -6.94 14.55 -0.33
N ASP A 58 -8.23 14.70 -0.57
CA ASP A 58 -9.24 14.00 0.22
C ASP A 58 -9.22 12.51 -0.08
N ASP A 59 -9.38 11.73 0.98
CA ASP A 59 -9.53 10.28 0.94
C ASP A 59 -8.37 9.58 0.22
N HIS A 60 -7.13 10.00 0.49
CA HIS A 60 -5.97 9.52 -0.26
C HIS A 60 -4.83 9.07 0.67
N LEU A 61 -4.41 7.82 0.50
CA LEU A 61 -3.34 7.21 1.28
C LEU A 61 -2.17 6.82 0.36
N LEU A 62 -0.94 6.97 0.86
CA LEU A 62 0.25 6.38 0.26
C LEU A 62 0.81 5.28 1.15
N PHE A 63 1.15 4.14 0.56
CA PHE A 63 1.79 3.03 1.24
C PHE A 63 3.21 2.88 0.70
N VAL A 64 4.20 3.05 1.57
CA VAL A 64 5.61 2.80 1.28
C VAL A 64 5.90 1.36 1.65
N VAL A 65 6.40 0.59 0.70
CA VAL A 65 6.74 -0.82 0.91
C VAL A 65 8.17 -1.14 0.50
N GLU A 66 8.75 -2.14 1.13
CA GLU A 66 10.03 -2.72 0.76
C GLU A 66 9.84 -4.17 0.27
N GLY A 67 10.49 -4.51 -0.84
CA GLY A 67 10.58 -5.90 -1.30
C GLY A 67 11.42 -6.70 -0.33
N THR A 68 10.85 -7.74 0.28
CA THR A 68 11.60 -8.57 1.24
C THR A 68 12.86 -9.12 0.58
N ASN A 69 13.98 -9.02 1.28
CA ASN A 69 15.17 -9.76 0.88
C ASN A 69 14.80 -11.24 0.80
N GLY A 70 14.88 -11.84 -0.38
CA GLY A 70 14.74 -13.28 -0.52
C GLY A 70 15.70 -13.95 0.46
N ALA A 71 15.15 -14.67 1.44
CA ALA A 71 15.95 -15.45 2.38
C ALA A 71 16.71 -16.56 1.66
#